data_AF-A0A5B7B9M7-F1
#
_entry.id   AF-A0A5B7B9M7-F1
#
_cell.length_a   1.000
_cell.length_b   1.000
_cell.length_c   1.000
_cell.angle_alpha   90.00
_cell.angle_beta   90.00
_cell.angle_gamma   90.00
#
_symmetry.space_group_name_H-M   'P 1'
#
loop_
_entity.id
_entity.type
_entity.pdbx_description
1 polymer ?
#
loop_
_entity_poly.entity_id
_entity_poly.type
_entity_poly.pdbx_seq_one_letter_code
_entity_poly.pdbx_strand_id
1 'polypeptide(L)'
;MEQSLREIKGIDLCGGTNYSDLYLFPEVQLPPKFKIPDFMKYDGMGCPYIHLKMFYGDLKGSGNNEKLRIQLFQKSLKGSALLWFVGEYDRIKIWSELISLFLCQYKFNTDVAPDWFILQRITKKNGESFREYAQRWRETAA
;
A
#
# COMPACT_ATOMS: atom_id res chain seq x y z
N MET A 1 27.59 1.26 21.89
CA MET A 1 26.41 0.96 21.05
C MET A 1 25.22 1.60 21.73
N GLU A 2 24.95 2.87 21.43
CA GLU A 2 23.78 3.56 21.96
C GLU A 2 22.68 3.51 20.89
N GLN A 3 21.63 2.74 21.18
CA GLN A 3 20.41 2.73 20.39
C GLN A 3 19.61 3.97 20.74
N SER A 4 19.63 4.98 19.87
CA SER A 4 18.79 6.16 19.99
C SER A 4 17.33 5.77 19.72
N LEU A 5 16.55 5.67 20.79
CA LEU A 5 15.10 5.63 20.74
C LEU A 5 14.60 6.95 20.14
N ARG A 6 14.02 6.88 18.94
CA ARG A 6 13.33 8.05 18.36
C ARG A 6 12.08 8.32 19.19
N GLU A 7 12.03 9.48 19.84
CA GLU A 7 10.83 9.98 20.50
C GLU A 7 9.67 10.04 19.50
N ILE A 8 8.62 9.27 19.75
CA ILE A 8 7.36 9.39 19.02
C ILE A 8 6.65 10.61 19.59
N LYS A 9 6.82 11.77 18.96
CA LYS A 9 5.96 12.93 19.26
C LYS A 9 4.54 12.57 18.84
N GLY A 10 3.63 12.48 19.82
CA GLY A 10 2.21 12.37 19.56
C GLY A 10 1.71 13.60 18.80
N ILE A 11 0.90 13.38 17.78
CA ILE A 11 0.23 14.47 17.05
C ILE A 11 -0.93 14.94 17.95
N ASP A 12 -0.86 16.17 18.47
CA ASP A 12 -1.99 16.81 19.15
C ASP A 12 -3.02 17.25 18.11
N LEU A 13 -4.07 16.44 17.94
CA LEU A 13 -5.13 16.65 16.95
C LEU A 13 -6.24 17.59 17.45
N CYS A 14 -6.17 18.09 18.69
CA CYS A 14 -7.22 18.89 19.30
C CYS A 14 -7.15 20.39 18.98
N GLY A 15 -6.08 20.85 18.30
CA GLY A 15 -5.93 22.23 17.85
C GLY A 15 -6.30 22.40 16.38
N GLY A 16 -7.44 23.03 16.11
CA GLY A 16 -7.86 23.64 14.84
C GLY A 16 -7.16 23.15 13.56
N THR A 17 -7.37 21.90 13.18
CA THR A 17 -6.92 21.38 11.88
C THR A 17 -7.75 22.00 10.76
N ASN A 18 -7.10 22.65 9.79
CA ASN A 18 -7.76 23.14 8.60
C ASN A 18 -8.05 21.95 7.66
N TYR A 19 -9.07 22.08 6.81
CA TYR A 19 -9.35 21.10 5.75
C TYR A 19 -8.09 20.78 4.91
N SER A 20 -7.26 21.79 4.64
CA SER A 20 -6.00 21.62 3.89
C SER A 20 -4.97 20.75 4.60
N ASP A 21 -5.02 20.64 5.93
CA ASP A 21 -4.08 19.84 6.73
C ASP A 21 -4.44 18.33 6.70
N LEU A 22 -5.63 17.99 6.20
CA LEU A 22 -6.15 16.62 6.14
C LEU A 22 -5.90 15.94 4.79
N TYR A 23 -5.49 16.69 3.76
CA TYR A 23 -5.29 16.18 2.40
C TYR A 23 -3.85 16.41 1.92
N LEU A 24 -3.22 15.34 1.43
CA LEU A 24 -1.87 15.43 0.87
C LEU A 24 -1.78 16.29 -0.40
N PHE A 25 -2.84 16.31 -1.21
CA PHE A 25 -2.93 17.11 -2.44
C PHE A 25 -4.37 17.62 -2.64
N PRO A 26 -4.80 18.69 -1.95
CA PRO A 26 -6.18 19.19 -2.01
C PRO A 26 -6.62 19.59 -3.43
N GLU A 27 -5.68 19.86 -4.33
CA GLU A 27 -5.91 20.20 -5.73
C GLU A 27 -6.26 18.99 -6.61
N VAL A 28 -6.01 17.76 -6.14
CA VAL A 28 -6.27 16.56 -6.93
C VAL A 28 -7.75 16.21 -6.87
N GLN A 29 -8.39 16.25 -8.04
CA GLN A 29 -9.76 15.81 -8.21
C GLN A 29 -9.80 14.45 -8.90
N LEU A 30 -10.73 13.59 -8.47
CA LEU A 30 -11.00 12.34 -9.15
C LEU A 30 -11.66 12.64 -10.49
N PRO A 31 -11.21 12.03 -11.61
CA PRO A 31 -11.86 12.20 -12.89
C PRO A 31 -13.35 11.82 -12.82
N PRO A 32 -14.23 12.46 -13.60
CA PRO A 32 -15.63 12.09 -13.66
C PRO A 32 -15.79 10.59 -13.99
N LYS A 33 -16.67 9.90 -13.25
CA LYS A 33 -16.93 8.44 -13.40
C LYS A 33 -15.75 7.54 -13.02
N PHE A 34 -14.69 8.09 -12.41
CA PHE A 34 -13.60 7.28 -11.89
C PHE A 34 -14.09 6.38 -10.76
N LYS A 35 -13.94 5.06 -10.93
CA LYS A 35 -14.20 4.08 -9.88
C LYS A 35 -12.88 3.82 -9.16
N ILE A 36 -12.84 4.14 -7.87
CA ILE A 36 -11.71 3.79 -7.02
C ILE A 36 -11.60 2.26 -6.98
N PRO A 37 -10.47 1.66 -7.38
CA PRO A 37 -10.26 0.23 -7.27
C PRO A 37 -10.32 -0.21 -5.80
N ASP A 38 -10.85 -1.41 -5.55
CA ASP A 38 -10.74 -2.05 -4.25
C ASP A 38 -9.32 -2.65 -4.11
N PHE A 39 -8.42 -1.87 -3.52
CA PHE A 39 -7.02 -2.26 -3.36
C PHE A 39 -6.86 -3.29 -2.26
N MET A 40 -5.97 -4.26 -2.52
CA MET A 40 -5.44 -5.10 -1.46
C MET A 40 -4.73 -4.23 -0.41
N LYS A 41 -4.97 -4.52 0.87
CA LYS A 41 -4.46 -3.72 1.99
C LYS A 41 -3.13 -4.27 2.50
N TYR A 42 -2.08 -3.47 2.43
CA TYR A 42 -0.77 -3.74 3.03
C TYR A 42 -0.76 -3.25 4.48
N ASP A 43 -0.45 -4.13 5.43
CA ASP A 43 -0.29 -3.80 6.85
C ASP A 43 1.17 -3.61 7.30
N GLY A 44 2.13 -3.72 6.38
CA GLY A 44 3.54 -3.76 6.75
C GLY A 44 4.09 -5.16 6.91
N MET A 45 3.35 -6.20 6.48
CA MET A 45 3.84 -7.58 6.34
C MET A 45 3.86 -8.00 4.86
N GLY A 46 4.76 -8.91 4.51
CA GLY A 46 4.92 -9.42 3.14
C GLY A 46 5.71 -8.48 2.23
N CYS A 47 5.98 -8.95 1.01
CA CYS A 47 6.92 -8.29 0.11
C CYS A 47 6.39 -6.94 -0.43
N PRO A 48 7.05 -5.81 -0.12
CA PRO A 48 6.57 -4.48 -0.54
C PRO A 48 6.61 -4.30 -2.06
N TYR A 49 7.55 -4.98 -2.75
CA TYR A 49 7.61 -4.95 -4.21
C TYR A 49 6.39 -5.60 -4.86
N ILE A 50 5.90 -6.72 -4.31
CA ILE A 50 4.70 -7.39 -4.81
C ILE A 50 3.48 -6.50 -4.62
N HIS A 51 3.35 -5.87 -3.43
CA HIS A 51 2.28 -4.91 -3.17
C HIS A 51 2.24 -3.77 -4.19
N LEU A 52 3.40 -3.15 -4.48
CA LEU A 52 3.49 -2.11 -5.50
C LEU A 52 3.04 -2.60 -6.88
N LYS A 53 3.43 -3.82 -7.28
CA LYS A 53 3.06 -4.42 -8.57
C LYS A 53 1.55 -4.66 -8.67
N MET A 54 0.94 -5.14 -7.59
CA MET A 54 -0.52 -5.38 -7.53
C MET A 54 -1.30 -4.06 -7.55
N PHE A 55 -0.87 -3.09 -6.74
CA PHE A 55 -1.44 -1.75 -6.73
C PHE A 55 -1.43 -1.12 -8.13
N TYR A 56 -0.30 -1.22 -8.85
CA TYR A 56 -0.20 -0.76 -10.23
C TYR A 56 -1.14 -1.51 -11.19
N GLY A 57 -1.26 -2.82 -11.03
CA GLY A 57 -2.18 -3.64 -11.83
C GLY A 57 -3.65 -3.27 -11.64
N ASP A 58 -4.04 -2.94 -10.41
CA ASP A 58 -5.42 -2.57 -10.06
C ASP A 58 -5.80 -1.18 -10.60
N LEU A 59 -4.82 -0.30 -10.82
CA LEU A 59 -5.04 1.04 -11.39
C LEU A 59 -5.40 1.05 -12.88
N LYS A 60 -5.46 -0.09 -13.60
CA LYS A 60 -5.96 -0.28 -14.99
C LYS A 60 -6.25 1.00 -15.82
N GLY A 61 -5.21 1.74 -16.22
CA GLY A 61 -5.33 2.89 -17.14
C GLY A 61 -5.74 4.24 -16.52
N SER A 62 -5.81 4.31 -15.19
CA SER A 62 -6.12 5.50 -14.37
C SER A 62 -5.00 6.53 -14.35
N GLY A 63 -4.61 7.04 -15.52
CA GLY A 63 -3.91 8.31 -15.70
C GLY A 63 -2.47 8.42 -15.19
N ASN A 64 -1.63 9.11 -15.97
CA ASN A 64 -0.29 9.59 -15.59
C ASN A 64 -0.29 10.61 -14.43
N ASN A 65 -1.40 10.78 -13.69
CA ASN A 65 -1.46 11.73 -12.59
C ASN A 65 -0.78 11.11 -11.35
N GLU A 66 0.47 11.52 -11.15
CA GLU A 66 1.32 11.07 -10.07
C GLU A 66 0.73 11.37 -8.69
N LYS A 67 0.19 12.58 -8.49
CA LYS A 67 -0.42 12.99 -7.22
C LYS A 67 -1.66 12.18 -6.90
N LEU A 68 -2.51 11.90 -7.89
CA LEU A 68 -3.65 11.00 -7.72
C LEU A 68 -3.20 9.59 -7.36
N ARG A 69 -2.13 9.09 -7.98
CA ARG A 69 -1.58 7.78 -7.64
C ARG A 69 -1.11 7.72 -6.19
N ILE A 70 -0.41 8.75 -5.72
CA ILE A 70 0.00 8.87 -4.32
C ILE A 70 -1.24 8.92 -3.40
N GLN A 71 -2.27 9.70 -3.73
CA GLN A 71 -3.51 9.75 -2.96
C GLN A 71 -4.29 8.43 -2.94
N LEU A 72 -4.21 7.63 -3.99
CA LEU A 72 -4.83 6.31 -4.01
C LEU A 72 -3.98 5.28 -3.25
N PHE A 73 -2.66 5.48 -3.16
CA PHE A 73 -1.78 4.56 -2.44
C PHE A 73 -2.12 4.45 -0.96
N GLN A 74 -2.48 5.53 -0.25
CA GLN A 74 -2.99 5.43 1.13
C GLN A 74 -4.18 4.48 1.26
N LYS A 75 -5.04 4.38 0.23
CA LYS A 75 -6.20 3.47 0.23
C LYS A 75 -5.76 2.01 0.10
N SER A 76 -4.52 1.74 -0.28
CA SER A 76 -3.94 0.40 -0.31
C SER A 76 -3.23 0.00 1.00
N LEU A 77 -3.25 0.86 2.04
CA LEU A 77 -2.55 0.63 3.30
C LEU A 77 -3.54 0.43 4.47
N LYS A 78 -3.09 -0.26 5.52
CA LYS A 78 -3.78 -0.38 6.81
C LYS A 78 -2.75 -0.46 7.95
N GLY A 79 -3.20 -0.34 9.20
CA GLY A 79 -2.35 -0.57 10.38
C GLY A 79 -1.08 0.29 10.40
N SER A 80 0.06 -0.33 10.72
CA SER A 80 1.35 0.36 10.85
C SER A 80 1.83 0.97 9.52
N ALA A 81 1.49 0.37 8.38
CA ALA A 81 1.82 0.93 7.07
C ALA A 81 1.07 2.23 6.75
N LEU A 82 -0.20 2.33 7.17
CA LEU A 82 -0.93 3.59 7.02
C LEU A 82 -0.34 4.68 7.93
N LEU A 83 0.03 4.35 9.16
CA LEU A 83 0.66 5.30 10.09
C LEU A 83 2.01 5.80 9.58
N TRP A 84 2.84 4.89 9.05
CA TRP A 84 4.09 5.26 8.40
C TRP A 84 3.85 6.24 7.24
N PHE A 85 2.88 5.94 6.38
CA PHE A 85 2.59 6.80 5.23
C PHE A 85 2.17 8.20 5.67
N VAL A 86 1.33 8.32 6.71
CA VAL A 86 0.95 9.61 7.33
C VAL A 86 2.17 10.38 7.86
N GLY A 87 3.09 9.69 8.55
CA GLY A 87 4.33 10.31 9.05
C GLY A 87 5.27 10.81 7.95
N GLU A 88 5.14 10.30 6.73
CA GLU A 88 5.97 10.67 5.58
C GLU A 88 5.27 11.67 4.63
N TYR A 89 4.07 12.18 4.97
CA TYR A 89 3.27 13.10 4.12
C TYR A 89 4.09 14.28 3.58
N ASP A 90 4.86 14.94 4.43
CA ASP A 90 5.62 16.12 4.00
C ASP A 90 6.77 15.80 3.04
N ARG A 91 7.25 14.56 3.07
CA ARG A 91 8.42 14.11 2.29
C ARG A 91 8.04 13.54 0.93
N ILE A 92 6.79 13.14 0.73
CA ILE A 92 6.30 12.52 -0.50
C ILE A 92 5.65 13.58 -1.39
N LYS A 93 6.36 14.05 -2.42
CA LYS A 93 5.84 15.00 -3.42
C LYS A 93 5.63 14.34 -4.77
N ILE A 94 6.48 13.38 -5.12
CA ILE A 94 6.40 12.59 -6.35
C ILE A 94 6.40 11.08 -6.05
N TRP A 95 5.98 10.29 -7.03
CA TRP A 95 5.77 8.85 -6.90
C TRP A 95 7.07 8.08 -6.75
N SER A 96 8.15 8.54 -7.39
CA SER A 96 9.47 7.93 -7.22
C SER A 96 9.99 8.05 -5.78
N GLU A 97 9.72 9.17 -5.09
CA GLU A 97 10.02 9.35 -3.67
C GLU A 97 9.21 8.38 -2.81
N LEU A 98 7.90 8.25 -3.08
CA LEU A 98 7.04 7.28 -2.39
C LEU A 98 7.58 5.86 -2.53
N ILE A 99 7.90 5.40 -3.76
CA ILE A 99 8.45 4.06 -3.98
C ILE A 99 9.71 3.87 -3.15
N SER A 100 10.62 4.85 -3.21
CA SER A 100 11.94 4.75 -2.58
C SER A 100 11.81 4.66 -1.06
N LEU A 101 10.97 5.52 -0.46
CA LEU A 101 10.69 5.51 0.96
C LEU A 101 9.99 4.22 1.39
N PHE A 102 8.99 3.76 0.63
CA PHE A 102 8.24 2.54 0.93
C PHE A 102 9.12 1.30 0.89
N LEU A 103 9.91 1.12 -0.18
CA LEU A 103 10.83 -0.01 -0.30
C LEU A 103 11.92 0.03 0.77
N CYS A 104 12.44 1.22 1.11
CA CYS A 104 13.44 1.36 2.16
C CYS A 104 12.86 1.02 3.55
N GLN A 105 11.65 1.50 3.84
CA GLN A 105 10.95 1.23 5.11
C GLN A 105 10.72 -0.26 5.34
N TYR A 106 10.30 -0.98 4.29
CA TYR A 106 9.90 -2.39 4.38
C TYR A 106 10.91 -3.35 3.74
N LYS A 107 12.17 -2.92 3.57
CA LYS A 107 13.20 -3.69 2.86
C LYS A 107 13.46 -5.08 3.44
N PHE A 108 13.19 -5.28 4.72
CA PHE A 108 13.40 -6.58 5.40
C PHE A 108 12.23 -7.54 5.20
N ASN A 109 11.10 -7.07 4.68
CA ASN A 109 9.94 -7.90 4.42
C ASN A 109 10.03 -8.66 3.08
N THR A 110 11.15 -8.54 2.36
CA THR A 110 11.37 -9.22 1.08
C THR A 110 11.78 -10.69 1.24
N ASP A 111 12.34 -11.07 2.39
CA ASP A 111 13.00 -12.37 2.58
C ASP A 111 12.17 -13.40 3.35
N VAL A 112 10.93 -13.08 3.73
CA VAL A 112 10.16 -13.92 4.67
C VAL A 112 8.87 -14.41 4.02
N ALA A 113 8.99 -15.58 3.41
CA ALA A 113 7.95 -16.50 2.94
C ALA A 113 7.23 -16.15 1.61
N PRO A 114 6.86 -17.19 0.82
CA PRO A 114 5.94 -17.05 -0.29
C PRO A 114 4.65 -16.41 0.20
N ASP A 115 4.20 -15.42 -0.57
CA ASP A 115 3.31 -14.36 -0.14
C ASP A 115 1.97 -14.90 0.37
N TRP A 116 1.83 -14.98 1.70
CA TRP A 116 0.57 -15.32 2.39
C TRP A 116 -0.61 -14.51 1.84
N PHE A 117 -0.39 -13.27 1.41
CA PHE A 117 -1.43 -12.44 0.81
C PHE A 117 -1.78 -12.87 -0.62
N ILE A 118 -0.82 -13.35 -1.43
CA ILE A 118 -1.15 -14.03 -2.69
C ILE A 118 -1.97 -15.28 -2.42
N LEU A 119 -1.58 -16.09 -1.42
CA LEU A 119 -2.32 -17.31 -1.04
C LEU A 119 -3.76 -16.99 -0.62
N GLN A 120 -4.00 -15.86 0.04
CA GLN A 120 -5.37 -15.40 0.36
C GLN A 120 -6.20 -15.03 -0.88
N ARG A 121 -5.57 -14.55 -1.97
CA ARG A 121 -6.27 -14.24 -3.23
C ARG A 121 -6.53 -15.47 -4.09
N ILE A 122 -5.88 -16.59 -3.83
CA ILE A 122 -6.16 -17.85 -4.50
C ILE A 122 -7.49 -18.37 -3.97
N THR A 123 -8.56 -18.05 -4.70
CA THR A 123 -9.87 -18.66 -4.50
C THR A 123 -10.09 -19.77 -5.52
N LYS A 124 -10.93 -20.73 -5.15
CA LYS A 124 -11.38 -21.79 -6.04
C LYS A 124 -12.22 -21.18 -7.16
N LYS A 125 -11.85 -21.44 -8.41
CA LYS A 125 -12.60 -20.97 -9.57
C LYS A 125 -13.84 -21.85 -9.81
N ASN A 126 -14.89 -21.27 -10.40
CA ASN A 126 -16.05 -22.04 -10.85
C ASN A 126 -15.62 -23.05 -11.92
N GLY A 127 -15.98 -24.33 -11.72
CA GLY A 127 -15.62 -25.43 -12.62
C GLY A 127 -14.22 -26.03 -12.42
N GLU A 128 -13.36 -25.43 -11.58
CA GLU A 128 -12.09 -26.06 -11.16
C GLU A 128 -12.41 -27.29 -10.30
N SER A 129 -11.56 -28.32 -10.28
CA SER A 129 -11.63 -29.40 -9.28
C SER A 129 -10.96 -28.98 -7.97
N PHE A 130 -11.16 -29.71 -6.88
CA PHE A 130 -10.43 -29.43 -5.63
C PHE A 130 -8.92 -29.69 -5.78
N ARG A 131 -8.54 -30.72 -6.57
CA ARG A 131 -7.15 -31.10 -6.81
C ARG A 131 -6.38 -30.01 -7.56
N GLU A 132 -6.97 -29.42 -8.59
CA GLU A 132 -6.37 -28.32 -9.36
C GLU A 132 -6.21 -27.06 -8.50
N TYR A 133 -7.23 -26.71 -7.71
CA TYR A 133 -7.15 -25.62 -6.74
C TYR A 133 -5.99 -25.83 -5.74
N ALA A 134 -5.94 -27.01 -5.11
CA ALA A 134 -4.91 -27.33 -4.12
C ALA A 134 -3.50 -27.36 -4.73
N GLN A 135 -3.37 -27.81 -5.99
CA GLN A 135 -2.10 -27.80 -6.71
C GLN A 135 -1.62 -26.37 -6.96
N ARG A 136 -2.49 -25.50 -7.48
CA ARG A 136 -2.20 -24.09 -7.75
C ARG A 136 -1.85 -23.32 -6.47
N TRP A 137 -2.56 -23.63 -5.38
CA TRP A 137 -2.24 -23.07 -4.07
C TRP A 137 -0.85 -23.52 -3.60
N ARG A 138 -0.51 -24.81 -3.70
CA ARG A 138 0.82 -25.35 -3.34
C ARG A 138 1.95 -24.76 -4.19
N GLU A 139 1.77 -24.66 -5.50
CA GLU A 139 2.75 -24.07 -6.42
C GLU A 139 3.05 -22.59 -6.09
N THR A 140 2.08 -21.89 -5.52
CA THR A 140 2.25 -20.49 -5.11
C THR A 140 2.79 -20.35 -3.67
N ALA A 141 2.70 -21.42 -2.87
CA ALA A 141 3.14 -21.49 -1.48
C ALA A 141 4.55 -22.10 -1.31
N ALA A 142 5.18 -22.57 -2.39
CA ALA A 142 6.51 -23.19 -2.43
C ALA A 142 7.57 -22.17 -2.81
#